data_AF-A0AA43Q5N3-F1
#
_entry.id   AF-A0AA43Q5N3-F1
#
_cell.length_a   1.000
_cell.length_b   1.000
_cell.length_c   1.000
_cell.angle_alpha   90.00
_cell.angle_beta   90.00
_cell.angle_gamma   90.00
#
_symmetry.space_group_name_H-M   'P 1'
#
loop_
_entity.id
_entity.type
_entity.pdbx_description
1 polymer ?
#
loop_
_entity_poly.entity_id
_entity_poly.type
_entity_poly.pdbx_seq_one_letter_code
_entity_poly.pdbx_strand_id
1 'polypeptide(L)' 'MTETTPKQIIVYAKESGKEPFTDWLYSLRDVMGRKRILARVSRLQQGNYGDCEPVGDGVS' A
#
# COMPACT_ATOMS: atom_id res chain seq x y z
N MET A 1 18.73 -1.31 16.28
CA MET A 1 18.34 -1.13 14.86
C MET A 1 17.26 -2.17 14.59
N THR A 2 16.04 -1.78 14.24
CA THR A 2 15.00 -2.75 13.88
C THR A 2 15.37 -3.35 12.52
N GLU A 3 15.57 -4.66 12.46
CA GLU A 3 15.81 -5.34 11.19
C GLU A 3 14.55 -5.30 10.34
N THR A 4 14.64 -4.70 9.16
CA THR A 4 13.54 -4.60 8.22
C THR A 4 13.59 -5.79 7.27
N THR A 5 12.54 -6.62 7.28
CA THR A 5 12.41 -7.71 6.31
C THR A 5 11.61 -7.23 5.10
N PRO A 6 12.12 -7.38 3.87
CA PRO A 6 11.34 -7.09 2.67
C PRO A 6 10.02 -7.85 2.63
N LYS A 7 8.99 -7.21 2.07
CA LYS A 7 7.63 -7.73 1.96
C LYS A 7 7.21 -7.79 0.51
N GLN A 8 6.46 -8.82 0.15
CA GLN A 8 5.76 -8.84 -1.12
C GLN A 8 4.45 -8.07 -0.98
N ILE A 9 4.24 -7.08 -1.84
CA ILE A 9 2.97 -6.36 -1.94
C ILE A 9 2.10 -7.10 -2.96
N ILE A 10 0.88 -7.45 -2.55
CA ILE A 10 -0.12 -8.08 -3.41
C ILE A 10 -1.31 -7.12 -3.48
N VAL A 11 -1.73 -6.79 -4.70
CA VAL A 11 -2.94 -5.99 -4.90
C VAL A 11 -4.14 -6.93 -4.91
N TYR A 12 -5.14 -6.63 -4.07
CA TYR A 12 -6.39 -7.38 -4.07
C TYR A 12 -7.16 -7.15 -5.38
N ALA A 13 -7.47 -8.25 -6.05
CA ALA A 13 -8.37 -8.29 -7.19
C ALA A 13 -9.67 -9.01 -6.80
N LYS A 14 -10.81 -8.44 -7.21
CA LYS A 14 -12.10 -9.13 -7.15
C LYS A 14 -12.11 -10.29 -8.15
N GLU A 15 -13.08 -11.19 -8.00
CA GLU A 15 -13.33 -12.27 -8.98
C GLU A 15 -13.55 -11.74 -10.41
N SER A 16 -14.05 -10.52 -10.54
CA SER A 16 -14.22 -9.83 -11.83
C SER A 16 -12.94 -9.28 -12.45
N GLY A 17 -11.78 -9.45 -11.78
CA GLY A 17 -10.50 -8.87 -12.19
C GLY A 17 -10.33 -7.39 -11.84
N LYS A 18 -11.34 -6.74 -11.24
CA LYS A 18 -11.21 -5.34 -10.79
C LYS A 18 -10.31 -5.24 -9.57
N GLU A 19 -9.41 -4.27 -9.59
CA GLU A 19 -8.47 -3.96 -8.51
C GLU A 19 -8.83 -2.61 -7.88
N PRO A 20 -9.63 -2.57 -6.81
CA PRO A 20 -10.18 -1.31 -6.29
C PRO A 20 -9.10 -0.29 -5.89
N PHE A 21 -7.97 -0.76 -5.37
CA PHE A 21 -6.84 0.11 -5.02
C PHE A 21 -6.23 0.77 -6.27
N THR A 22 -5.97 -0.02 -7.31
CA THR A 22 -5.44 0.45 -8.60
C THR A 22 -6.40 1.46 -9.23
N ASP A 23 -7.67 1.10 -9.35
CA ASP A 23 -8.73 1.96 -9.91
C ASP A 23 -8.80 3.30 -9.17
N TRP A 24 -8.86 3.26 -7.84
CA TRP A 24 -8.88 4.47 -7.02
C TRP A 24 -7.62 5.31 -7.19
N LEU A 25 -6.44 4.70 -7.11
CA LEU A 25 -5.16 5.40 -7.18
C LEU A 25 -4.99 6.14 -8.51
N TYR A 26 -5.39 5.53 -9.63
CA TYR A 26 -5.30 6.15 -10.95
C TYR A 26 -6.45 7.11 -11.27
N SER A 27 -7.57 7.05 -10.53
CA SER A 27 -8.64 8.05 -10.62
C SER A 27 -8.30 9.40 -9.98
N LEU A 28 -7.26 9.45 -9.13
CA LEU A 28 -6.85 10.68 -8.45
C LEU A 28 -6.37 11.74 -9.45
N ARG A 29 -6.99 12.94 -9.41
CA ARG A 29 -6.56 14.10 -10.19
C ARG A 29 -5.23 14.68 -9.68
N ASP A 30 -4.95 14.56 -8.37
CA ASP A 30 -3.70 15.02 -7.77
C ASP A 30 -2.55 14.05 -8.07
N VAL A 31 -1.75 14.41 -9.07
CA VAL A 31 -0.57 13.64 -9.49
C VAL A 31 0.49 13.57 -8.39
N MET A 32 0.65 14.61 -7.57
CA MET A 32 1.66 14.62 -6.52
C MET A 32 1.24 13.77 -5.33
N GLY A 33 -0.04 13.83 -4.94
CA GLY A 33 -0.66 12.91 -3.99
C GLY A 33 -0.47 11.46 -4.40
N ARG A 34 -0.77 11.12 -5.66
CA ARG A 34 -0.55 9.76 -6.21
C ARG A 34 0.90 9.30 -6.08
N LYS A 35 1.87 10.16 -6.42
CA LYS A 35 3.31 9.84 -6.27
C LYS A 35 3.70 9.57 -4.83
N ARG A 36 3.17 10.35 -3.87
CA ARG A 36 3.44 10.16 -2.44
C ARG A 36 2.89 8.83 -1.92
N ILE A 37 1.71 8.43 -2.37
CA ILE A 37 1.11 7.12 -2.02
C ILE A 37 2.00 5.98 -2.55
N LEU A 38 2.40 6.02 -3.83
CA LEU A 38 3.29 5.01 -4.40
C LEU A 38 4.65 4.93 -3.67
N ALA A 39 5.22 6.07 -3.29
CA ALA A 39 6.45 6.11 -2.52
C ALA A 39 6.28 5.46 -1.12
N ARG A 40 5.11 5.58 -0.49
CA ARG A 40 4.80 4.89 0.75
C ARG A 40 4.68 3.37 0.57
N VAL A 41 4.02 2.90 -0.49
CA VAL A 41 3.95 1.46 -0.82
C VAL A 41 5.35 0.88 -1.07
N SER A 42 6.22 1.60 -1.77
CA SER A 42 7.61 1.17 -1.99
C SER A 42 8.42 1.04 -0.70
N ARG A 43 8.15 1.88 0.31
CA ARG A 43 8.76 1.74 1.64
C ARG A 43 8.22 0.53 2.39
N LEU A 44 6.91 0.28 2.33
CA LEU A 44 6.29 -0.92 2.90
C LEU A 44 6.91 -2.21 2.32
N GLN A 45 7.19 -2.23 1.02
CA GLN A 45 7.87 -3.36 0.37
C GLN A 45 9.28 -3.63 0.95
N GLN A 46 9.95 -2.61 1.48
CA GLN A 46 11.25 -2.75 2.14
C GLN A 46 11.12 -3.12 3.63
N GLY A 47 9.89 -3.33 4.13
CA GLY A 47 9.62 -3.55 5.55
C GLY A 47 9.57 -2.26 6.37
N ASN A 48 9.52 -1.09 5.72
CA ASN A 48 9.44 0.22 6.37
C ASN A 48 7.97 0.69 6.47
N TYR A 49 7.30 0.32 7.56
CA TYR A 49 5.90 0.67 7.82
C TYR A 49 5.71 2.14 8.22
N GLY A 50 6.70 2.71 8.91
CA GLY A 50 6.57 4.05 9.49
C GLY A 50 5.66 4.01 10.71
N ASP A 51 4.84 5.06 10.85
CA ASP A 51 3.84 5.15 11.91
C ASP A 51 2.55 4.45 11.45
N CYS A 52 2.27 3.30 12.05
CA CYS A 52 1.25 2.35 11.63
C CYS A 52 0.81 1.53 12.85
N GLU A 53 -0.50 1.46 13.08
CA GLU A 53 -1.12 0.76 14.20
C GLU A 53 -2.23 -0.17 13.70
N PRO A 54 -2.48 -1.29 14.39
CA PRO A 54 -3.54 -2.22 14.01
C PRO A 54 -4.92 -1.57 14.08
N VAL A 55 -5.76 -1.87 13.09
CA VAL A 55 -7.18 -1.46 13.09
C VAL A 55 -8.12 -2.54 13.62
N GLY A 56 -7.59 -3.72 13.98
CA GLY A 56 -8.34 -4.87 14.49
C GLY A 56 -8.47 -6.00 13.47
N ASP A 57 -9.04 -7.13 13.89
CA ASP A 57 -9.39 -8.28 13.03
C ASP A 57 -8.25 -8.82 12.14
N GLY A 58 -7.02 -8.76 12.65
CA GLY A 58 -5.83 -9.20 11.91
C GLY A 58 -5.37 -8.23 10.81
N VAL A 59 -5.86 -6.99 10.83
CA VAL A 59 -5.50 -5.92 9.90
C VAL A 59 -4.65 -4.87 10.62
N SER A 60 -3.55 -4.49 9.98
CA SER A 60 -2.61 -3.47 10.46
C SER A 60 -2.09 -2.61 9.33
#